data_AF-A0A9D4FMI3-F1
#
_entry.id   AF-A0A9D4FMI3-F1
#
_cell.length_a   1.000
_cell.length_b   1.000
_cell.length_c   1.000
_cell.angle_alpha   90.00
_cell.angle_beta   90.00
_cell.angle_gamma   90.00
#
_symmetry.space_group_name_H-M   'P 1'
#
loop_
_entity.id
_entity.type
_entity.pdbx_description
1 polymer ?
#
loop_
_entity_poly.entity_id
_entity_poly.type
_entity_poly.pdbx_seq_one_letter_code
_entity_poly.pdbx_strand_id
1 'polypeptide(L)'
;MNSIKRTQLIQSVENGGIQLTNIDSFLNAIKCSWVKRYLDSTNTSKWKLFYQKILKKYGDSLLFECNINNTILHEIANENIFLSDVLSAWSDVTHNLETQNSSKTILWNNKDITSNNKTFFYKDWFERSIKYVDQLYDYRIKDFYSFDNICYIYGIPSNNFLKYYTLIKSIPTHIKSEINTNNTPCTQTTFVENILGRKNKTNKIFYSLQIKNPTENSKIQNKWQVLFGENELNWKDIFTMPYKELLKAH
;
A
#
# COMPACT_ATOMS: atom_id res chain seq x y z
N MET A 1 17.55 24.23 27.57
CA MET A 1 16.46 24.49 26.61
C MET A 1 15.93 23.13 26.16
N ASN A 2 14.75 22.71 26.60
CA ASN A 2 14.22 21.39 26.25
C ASN A 2 13.69 21.42 24.81
N SER A 3 14.32 20.67 23.91
CA SER A 3 13.85 20.52 22.54
C SER A 3 12.54 19.69 22.52
N ILE A 4 11.52 20.22 21.86
CA ILE A 4 10.27 19.48 21.62
C ILE A 4 10.46 18.63 20.37
N LYS A 5 10.09 17.35 20.44
CA LYS A 5 10.17 16.46 19.28
C LYS A 5 9.17 16.90 18.22
N ARG A 6 9.58 16.93 16.94
CA ARG A 6 8.69 17.25 15.80
C ARG A 6 7.48 16.32 15.74
N THR A 7 7.66 15.05 16.10
CA THR A 7 6.59 14.05 16.21
C THR A 7 5.47 14.48 17.15
N GLN A 8 5.81 15.14 18.27
CA GLN A 8 4.84 15.68 19.22
C GLN A 8 4.11 16.90 18.65
N LEU A 9 4.83 17.79 17.94
CA LEU A 9 4.21 18.99 17.33
C LEU A 9 3.14 18.64 16.27
N ILE A 10 3.32 17.53 15.56
CA ILE A 10 2.40 17.06 14.51
C ILE A 10 1.07 16.54 15.09
N GLN A 11 1.04 16.12 16.36
CA GLN A 11 -0.15 15.57 16.99
C GLN A 11 -1.29 16.58 17.08
N SER A 12 -2.51 16.05 17.25
CA SER A 12 -3.67 16.88 17.57
C SER A 12 -3.51 17.58 18.92
N VAL A 13 -4.20 18.71 19.08
CA VAL A 13 -4.20 19.49 20.33
C VAL A 13 -4.60 18.63 21.54
N GLU A 14 -5.61 17.78 21.37
CA GLU A 14 -6.05 16.81 22.39
C GLU A 14 -4.94 15.84 22.84
N ASN A 15 -3.91 15.65 22.02
CA ASN A 15 -2.77 14.78 22.29
C ASN A 15 -1.48 15.58 22.62
N GLY A 16 -1.60 16.89 22.90
CA GLY A 16 -0.47 17.72 23.30
C GLY A 16 0.41 18.22 22.15
N GLY A 17 -0.08 18.14 20.91
CA GLY A 17 0.55 18.74 19.74
C GLY A 17 -0.10 20.04 19.29
N ILE A 18 0.45 20.66 18.25
CA ILE A 18 -0.07 21.92 17.67
C ILE A 18 -0.65 21.71 16.26
N GLN A 19 -0.87 20.45 15.86
CA GLN A 19 -1.28 20.07 14.50
C GLN A 19 -0.33 20.59 13.41
N LEU A 20 0.99 20.61 13.69
CA LEU A 20 1.98 21.01 12.70
C LEU A 20 1.92 20.08 11.49
N THR A 21 1.86 20.64 10.27
CA THR A 21 1.87 19.85 9.05
C THR A 21 3.16 19.04 8.93
N ASN A 22 3.03 17.72 8.86
CA ASN A 22 4.14 16.85 8.47
C ASN A 22 4.36 16.96 6.96
N ILE A 23 5.45 17.62 6.55
CA ILE A 23 5.78 17.85 5.15
C ILE A 23 5.92 16.53 4.38
N ASP A 24 6.58 15.51 4.94
CA ASP A 24 6.78 14.22 4.28
C ASP A 24 5.44 13.52 4.05
N SER A 25 4.59 13.45 5.08
CA SER A 25 3.26 12.87 4.95
C SER A 25 2.38 13.63 3.95
N PHE A 26 2.54 14.96 3.88
CA PHE A 26 1.83 15.80 2.93
C PHE A 26 2.30 15.55 1.49
N LEU A 27 3.61 15.46 1.25
CA LEU A 27 4.18 15.14 -0.06
C LEU A 27 3.76 13.74 -0.52
N ASN A 28 3.80 12.74 0.36
CA ASN A 28 3.29 11.39 0.08
C ASN A 28 1.81 11.41 -0.27
N ALA A 29 1.00 12.20 0.43
CA ALA A 29 -0.43 12.33 0.14
C ALA A 29 -0.69 12.99 -1.23
N ILE A 30 0.16 13.92 -1.67
CA ILE A 30 0.11 14.49 -3.04
C ILE A 30 0.44 13.40 -4.06
N LYS A 31 1.52 12.64 -3.85
CA LYS A 31 1.93 11.53 -4.73
C LYS A 31 0.81 10.48 -4.86
N CYS A 32 0.21 10.05 -3.75
CA CYS A 32 -0.92 9.13 -3.76
C CYS A 32 -2.16 9.71 -4.48
N SER A 33 -2.39 11.01 -4.34
CA SER A 33 -3.46 11.70 -5.08
C SER A 33 -3.20 11.73 -6.59
N TRP A 34 -1.93 11.75 -7.00
CA TRP A 34 -1.56 11.59 -8.41
C TRP A 34 -1.91 10.19 -8.92
N VAL A 35 -1.61 9.13 -8.14
CA VAL A 35 -1.95 7.74 -8.50
C VAL A 35 -3.44 7.60 -8.79
N LYS A 36 -4.28 8.15 -7.90
CA LYS A 36 -5.73 8.15 -8.13
C LYS A 36 -6.13 8.75 -9.47
N ARG A 37 -5.57 9.91 -9.84
CA ARG A 37 -5.87 10.54 -11.15
C ARG A 37 -5.35 9.70 -12.31
N TYR A 38 -4.23 9.00 -12.12
CA TYR A 38 -3.66 8.14 -13.13
C TYR A 38 -4.54 6.89 -13.37
N LEU A 39 -5.03 6.27 -12.30
CA LEU A 39 -5.91 5.09 -12.33
C LEU A 39 -7.35 5.40 -12.77
N ASP A 40 -7.79 6.65 -12.73
CA ASP A 40 -9.09 7.07 -13.23
C ASP A 40 -9.19 6.80 -14.74
N SER A 41 -10.08 5.88 -15.13
CA SER A 41 -10.29 5.46 -16.51
C SER A 41 -10.88 6.58 -17.38
N THR A 42 -11.56 7.56 -16.79
CA THR A 42 -12.15 8.70 -17.51
C THR A 42 -11.12 9.79 -17.82
N ASN A 43 -9.96 9.77 -17.18
CA ASN A 43 -8.90 10.73 -17.41
C ASN A 43 -8.14 10.44 -18.72
N THR A 44 -8.25 11.36 -19.68
CA THR A 44 -7.62 11.30 -21.02
C THR A 44 -6.43 12.24 -21.18
N SER A 45 -5.88 12.76 -20.08
CA SER A 45 -4.79 13.74 -20.13
C SER A 45 -3.52 13.19 -20.79
N LYS A 46 -2.84 14.01 -21.61
CA LYS A 46 -1.61 13.63 -22.32
C LYS A 46 -0.48 13.15 -21.40
N TRP A 47 -0.36 13.73 -20.20
CA TRP A 47 0.64 13.28 -19.21
C TRP A 47 0.43 11.82 -18.80
N LYS A 48 -0.82 11.35 -18.73
CA LYS A 48 -1.12 9.95 -18.38
C LYS A 48 -0.57 8.99 -19.42
N LEU A 49 -0.77 9.28 -20.71
CA LEU A 49 -0.24 8.47 -21.82
C LEU A 49 1.29 8.35 -21.77
N PHE A 50 1.98 9.44 -21.42
CA PHE A 50 3.43 9.44 -21.26
C PHE A 50 3.88 8.44 -20.17
N TYR A 51 3.28 8.51 -18.98
CA TYR A 51 3.65 7.61 -17.88
C TYR A 51 3.18 6.17 -18.13
N GLN A 52 2.03 5.97 -18.78
CA GLN A 52 1.59 4.63 -19.19
C GLN A 52 2.62 3.97 -20.12
N LYS A 53 3.22 4.73 -21.05
CA LYS A 53 4.27 4.18 -21.92
C LYS A 53 5.47 3.65 -21.13
N ILE A 54 5.84 4.32 -20.03
CA ILE A 54 6.93 3.89 -19.15
C ILE A 54 6.52 2.66 -18.34
N LEU A 55 5.34 2.71 -17.70
CA LEU A 55 4.87 1.65 -16.79
C LEU A 55 4.40 0.39 -17.52
N LYS A 56 4.07 0.46 -18.81
CA LYS A 56 3.53 -0.68 -19.60
C LYS A 56 4.40 -1.93 -19.54
N LYS A 57 5.72 -1.80 -19.54
CA LYS A 57 6.63 -2.97 -19.45
C LYS A 57 6.68 -3.60 -18.05
N TYR A 58 6.19 -2.91 -17.04
CA TYR A 58 6.10 -3.36 -15.66
C TYR A 58 4.66 -3.71 -15.23
N GLY A 59 3.68 -3.65 -16.15
CA GLY A 59 2.27 -3.98 -15.84
C GLY A 59 1.33 -2.78 -15.71
N ASP A 60 1.79 -1.57 -16.02
CA ASP A 60 0.96 -0.34 -16.05
C ASP A 60 0.28 -0.08 -14.69
N SER A 61 -1.06 -0.07 -14.65
CA SER A 61 -1.83 0.14 -13.42
C SER A 61 -1.67 -0.98 -12.40
N LEU A 62 -1.29 -2.20 -12.82
CA LEU A 62 -1.12 -3.37 -11.94
C LEU A 62 -0.13 -3.10 -10.81
N LEU A 63 0.91 -2.29 -11.07
CA LEU A 63 1.94 -1.96 -10.07
C LEU A 63 1.38 -1.33 -8.80
N PHE A 64 0.25 -0.61 -8.89
CA PHE A 64 -0.39 0.03 -7.75
C PHE A 64 -1.23 -0.93 -6.91
N GLU A 65 -1.32 -2.19 -7.32
CA GLU A 65 -1.93 -3.27 -6.56
C GLU A 65 -0.88 -4.29 -6.09
N CYS A 66 0.34 -4.23 -6.62
CA CYS A 66 1.40 -5.18 -6.34
C CYS A 66 2.13 -4.88 -5.02
N ASN A 67 2.55 -5.94 -4.34
CA ASN A 67 3.48 -5.86 -3.22
C ASN A 67 4.92 -5.67 -3.74
N ILE A 68 5.22 -4.50 -4.31
CA ILE A 68 6.48 -4.23 -5.03
C ILE A 68 7.73 -4.30 -4.12
N ASN A 69 8.88 -4.61 -4.73
CA ASN A 69 10.18 -4.64 -4.06
C ASN A 69 11.09 -3.48 -4.51
N ASN A 70 12.21 -3.30 -3.81
CA ASN A 70 13.17 -2.23 -4.12
C ASN A 70 13.85 -2.39 -5.49
N THR A 71 13.97 -3.62 -6.03
CA THR A 71 14.62 -3.79 -7.33
C THR A 71 13.80 -3.17 -8.46
N ILE A 72 12.47 -3.36 -8.46
CA ILE A 72 11.58 -2.70 -9.42
C ILE A 72 11.65 -1.18 -9.26
N LEU A 73 11.62 -0.68 -8.02
CA LEU A 73 11.70 0.75 -7.75
C LEU A 73 12.98 1.35 -8.35
N HIS A 74 14.13 0.68 -8.16
CA HIS A 74 15.39 1.11 -8.77
C HIS A 74 15.38 1.06 -10.30
N GLU A 75 14.80 0.02 -10.91
CA GLU A 75 14.67 -0.06 -12.37
C GLU A 75 13.82 1.09 -12.93
N ILE A 76 12.70 1.40 -12.28
CA ILE A 76 11.83 2.52 -12.67
C ILE A 76 12.54 3.86 -12.40
N ALA A 77 13.29 3.99 -11.31
CA ALA A 77 14.02 5.22 -10.99
C ALA A 77 15.04 5.61 -12.07
N ASN A 78 15.68 4.62 -12.71
CA ASN A 78 16.61 4.86 -13.82
C ASN A 78 15.95 5.51 -15.04
N GLU A 79 14.64 5.28 -15.23
CA GLU A 79 13.86 5.89 -16.32
C GLU A 79 13.12 7.15 -15.87
N ASN A 80 12.59 7.13 -14.66
CA ASN A 80 11.76 8.19 -14.12
C ASN A 80 11.75 8.15 -12.58
N ILE A 81 12.58 8.99 -11.98
CA ILE A 81 12.70 9.15 -10.52
C ILE A 81 11.34 9.50 -9.89
N PHE A 82 10.54 10.36 -10.55
CA PHE A 82 9.22 10.74 -10.05
C PHE A 82 8.26 9.54 -9.93
N LEU A 83 8.25 8.62 -10.91
CA LEU A 83 7.42 7.41 -10.83
C LEU A 83 7.86 6.46 -9.71
N SER A 84 9.17 6.29 -9.53
CA SER A 84 9.71 5.50 -8.41
C SER A 84 9.25 6.09 -7.06
N ASP A 85 9.37 7.41 -6.92
CA ASP A 85 8.93 8.15 -5.73
C ASP A 85 7.43 8.00 -5.45
N VAL A 86 6.62 8.01 -6.52
CA VAL A 86 5.17 7.84 -6.43
C VAL A 86 4.80 6.41 -6.03
N LEU A 87 5.46 5.41 -6.60
CA LEU A 87 5.23 4.00 -6.27
C LEU A 87 5.64 3.67 -4.84
N SER A 88 6.79 4.19 -4.39
CA SER A 88 7.22 4.06 -2.98
C SER A 88 6.20 4.69 -2.04
N ALA A 89 5.82 5.96 -2.28
CA ALA A 89 4.85 6.65 -1.45
C ALA A 89 3.49 5.95 -1.43
N TRP A 90 3.05 5.41 -2.58
CA TRP A 90 1.83 4.62 -2.65
C TRP A 90 1.93 3.37 -1.79
N SER A 91 2.96 2.55 -2.02
CA SER A 91 3.18 1.32 -1.26
C SER A 91 3.22 1.59 0.25
N ASP A 92 3.98 2.60 0.70
CA ASP A 92 4.09 2.94 2.12
C ASP A 92 2.74 3.34 2.75
N VAL A 93 1.91 4.08 2.01
CA VAL A 93 0.61 4.56 2.50
C VAL A 93 -0.46 3.47 2.46
N THR A 94 -0.38 2.53 1.51
CA THR A 94 -1.40 1.47 1.34
C THR A 94 -1.06 0.16 2.03
N HIS A 95 0.22 -0.11 2.35
CA HIS A 95 0.69 -1.36 2.95
C HIS A 95 -0.09 -1.76 4.22
N ASN A 96 -0.45 -0.80 5.07
CA ASN A 96 -1.18 -1.05 6.33
C ASN A 96 -2.70 -1.22 6.16
N LEU A 97 -3.22 -0.99 4.95
CA LEU A 97 -4.66 -1.04 4.65
C LEU A 97 -5.02 -2.34 3.92
N GLU A 98 -4.07 -2.92 3.19
CA GLU A 98 -4.21 -4.18 2.48
C GLU A 98 -4.18 -5.40 3.42
N THR A 99 -3.44 -5.32 4.53
CA THR A 99 -3.39 -6.37 5.58
C THR A 99 -4.75 -6.68 6.22
N GLN A 100 -5.81 -5.93 5.90
CA GLN A 100 -7.15 -6.11 6.43
C GLN A 100 -8.16 -6.68 5.42
N ASN A 101 -7.92 -6.65 4.10
CA ASN A 101 -9.03 -6.83 3.13
C ASN A 101 -8.71 -7.52 1.77
N SER A 102 -7.53 -8.07 1.50
CA SER A 102 -7.30 -8.82 0.25
C SER A 102 -7.01 -10.30 0.50
N SER A 103 -8.02 -11.15 0.31
CA SER A 103 -7.89 -12.62 0.48
C SER A 103 -7.02 -13.30 -0.58
N LYS A 104 -6.62 -12.59 -1.66
CA LYS A 104 -5.91 -13.18 -2.81
C LYS A 104 -4.58 -12.50 -3.06
N THR A 105 -3.54 -13.33 -3.24
CA THR A 105 -2.18 -12.86 -3.50
C THR A 105 -1.96 -12.61 -5.00
N ILE A 106 -1.50 -11.41 -5.36
CA ILE A 106 -1.09 -11.09 -6.74
C ILE A 106 0.26 -11.74 -7.04
N LEU A 107 0.38 -12.38 -8.20
CA LEU A 107 1.60 -13.09 -8.65
C LEU A 107 2.71 -12.13 -9.03
N TRP A 108 2.34 -11.07 -9.75
CA TRP A 108 3.29 -10.25 -10.47
C TRP A 108 3.88 -9.16 -9.59
N ASN A 109 5.14 -8.80 -9.85
CA ASN A 109 5.85 -7.73 -9.15
C ASN A 109 5.73 -7.82 -7.62
N ASN A 110 5.67 -9.04 -7.08
CA ASN A 110 5.47 -9.30 -5.66
C ASN A 110 6.80 -9.61 -4.98
N LYS A 111 7.16 -8.86 -3.95
CA LYS A 111 8.41 -8.98 -3.18
C LYS A 111 8.54 -10.33 -2.48
N ASP A 112 7.42 -10.99 -2.20
CA ASP A 112 7.39 -12.31 -1.57
C ASP A 112 7.57 -13.43 -2.60
N ILE A 113 7.29 -13.17 -3.89
CA ILE A 113 7.40 -14.14 -4.99
C ILE A 113 8.55 -13.74 -5.89
N THR A 114 9.77 -14.18 -5.52
CA THR A 114 11.00 -13.81 -6.23
C THR A 114 11.89 -15.02 -6.51
N SER A 115 12.70 -14.90 -7.56
CA SER A 115 13.81 -15.80 -7.84
C SER A 115 15.07 -14.97 -8.02
N ASN A 116 16.11 -15.26 -7.23
CA ASN A 116 17.36 -14.49 -7.21
C ASN A 116 17.12 -12.98 -7.02
N ASN A 117 16.26 -12.60 -6.06
CA ASN A 117 15.83 -11.22 -5.77
C ASN A 117 15.13 -10.48 -6.92
N LYS A 118 14.80 -11.16 -8.03
CA LYS A 118 14.00 -10.61 -9.11
C LYS A 118 12.56 -11.10 -9.00
N THR A 119 11.64 -10.16 -9.11
CA THR A 119 10.20 -10.43 -9.19
C THR A 119 9.83 -10.95 -10.59
N PHE A 120 8.64 -11.52 -10.69
CA PHE A 120 8.10 -11.98 -11.96
C PHE A 120 7.13 -10.97 -12.57
N PHE A 121 7.21 -10.77 -13.89
CA PHE A 121 6.14 -10.19 -14.68
C PHE A 121 6.13 -10.81 -16.08
N TYR A 122 5.25 -11.79 -16.29
CA TYR A 122 5.06 -12.42 -17.60
C TYR A 122 3.88 -11.76 -18.29
N LYS A 123 4.17 -10.75 -19.12
CA LYS A 123 3.15 -9.97 -19.84
C LYS A 123 2.15 -10.87 -20.58
N ASP A 124 2.63 -11.87 -21.33
CA ASP A 124 1.76 -12.78 -22.10
C ASP A 124 0.81 -13.59 -21.21
N TRP A 125 1.22 -13.89 -19.97
CA TRP A 125 0.39 -14.61 -19.00
C TRP A 125 -0.63 -13.67 -18.36
N PHE A 126 -0.21 -12.44 -18.04
CA PHE A 126 -1.10 -11.40 -17.52
C PHE A 126 -2.20 -11.03 -18.51
N GLU A 127 -1.87 -10.89 -19.80
CA GLU A 127 -2.85 -10.64 -20.87
C GLU A 127 -3.84 -11.81 -21.06
N ARG A 128 -3.48 -13.02 -20.60
CA ARG A 128 -4.37 -14.20 -20.52
C ARG A 128 -5.15 -14.28 -19.21
N SER A 129 -5.26 -13.15 -18.50
CA SER A 129 -6.01 -13.01 -17.23
C SER A 129 -5.45 -13.82 -16.05
N ILE A 130 -4.19 -14.24 -16.10
CA ILE A 130 -3.49 -14.81 -14.94
C ILE A 130 -2.93 -13.64 -14.12
N LYS A 131 -3.50 -13.41 -12.94
CA LYS A 131 -3.13 -12.31 -12.02
C LYS A 131 -2.84 -12.80 -10.60
N TYR A 132 -3.61 -13.77 -10.10
CA TYR A 132 -3.57 -14.24 -8.72
C TYR A 132 -3.00 -15.65 -8.61
N VAL A 133 -2.39 -15.96 -7.46
CA VAL A 133 -1.83 -17.29 -7.19
C VAL A 133 -2.93 -18.37 -7.22
N ASP A 134 -4.12 -18.06 -6.71
CA ASP A 134 -5.31 -18.92 -6.72
C ASP A 134 -5.65 -19.48 -8.09
N GLN A 135 -5.39 -18.71 -9.16
CA GLN A 135 -5.72 -19.11 -10.53
C GLN A 135 -4.80 -20.23 -11.04
N LEU A 136 -3.67 -20.45 -10.39
CA LEU A 136 -2.75 -21.56 -10.67
C LEU A 136 -3.04 -22.79 -9.80
N TYR A 137 -3.99 -22.69 -8.85
CA TYR A 137 -4.23 -23.69 -7.82
C TYR A 137 -5.51 -24.48 -8.09
N ASP A 138 -5.43 -25.81 -7.97
CA ASP A 138 -6.55 -26.72 -8.06
C ASP A 138 -7.04 -27.11 -6.65
N TYR A 139 -8.10 -26.43 -6.22
CA TYR A 139 -8.74 -26.64 -4.93
C TYR A 139 -9.30 -28.06 -4.70
N ARG A 140 -9.52 -28.85 -5.76
CA ARG A 140 -10.05 -30.22 -5.65
C ARG A 140 -8.99 -31.20 -5.16
N ILE A 141 -7.78 -31.08 -5.70
CA ILE A 141 -6.63 -31.92 -5.34
C ILE A 141 -5.73 -31.28 -4.28
N LYS A 142 -6.00 -30.01 -3.92
CA LYS A 142 -5.21 -29.20 -2.99
C LYS A 142 -3.75 -29.07 -3.42
N ASP A 143 -3.54 -28.84 -4.72
CA ASP A 143 -2.22 -28.62 -5.30
C ASP A 143 -2.31 -27.71 -6.53
N PHE A 144 -1.17 -27.23 -7.04
CA PHE A 144 -1.12 -26.45 -8.27
C PHE A 144 -1.49 -27.31 -9.49
N TYR A 145 -2.19 -26.71 -10.45
CA TYR A 145 -2.45 -27.34 -11.74
C TYR A 145 -1.15 -27.76 -12.40
N SER A 146 -1.06 -28.96 -12.98
CA SER A 146 0.08 -29.34 -13.82
C SER A 146 0.31 -28.33 -14.96
N PHE A 147 1.52 -28.31 -15.52
CA PHE A 147 1.81 -27.41 -16.63
C PHE A 147 0.88 -27.66 -17.84
N ASP A 148 0.55 -28.93 -18.14
CA ASP A 148 -0.40 -29.27 -19.21
C ASP A 148 -1.80 -28.70 -18.95
N ASN A 149 -2.26 -28.73 -17.69
CA ASN A 149 -3.53 -28.12 -17.31
C ASN A 149 -3.48 -26.60 -17.50
N ILE A 150 -2.39 -25.93 -17.11
CA ILE A 150 -2.22 -24.48 -17.33
C ILE A 150 -2.19 -24.14 -18.82
N CYS A 151 -1.52 -24.95 -19.65
CA CYS A 151 -1.53 -24.82 -21.10
C CYS A 151 -2.95 -24.95 -21.65
N TYR A 152 -3.72 -25.93 -21.19
CA TYR A 152 -5.10 -26.15 -21.62
C TYR A 152 -6.04 -25.02 -21.20
N ILE A 153 -6.00 -24.60 -19.92
CA ILE A 153 -6.92 -23.62 -19.35
C ILE A 153 -6.68 -22.21 -19.92
N TYR A 154 -5.42 -21.81 -20.06
CA TYR A 154 -5.04 -20.43 -20.41
C TYR A 154 -4.45 -20.28 -21.81
N GLY A 155 -4.26 -21.37 -22.55
CA GLY A 155 -3.62 -21.37 -23.88
C GLY A 155 -2.13 -20.99 -23.82
N ILE A 156 -1.43 -21.32 -22.74
CA ILE A 156 -0.02 -20.99 -22.57
C ILE A 156 0.84 -21.84 -23.51
N PRO A 157 1.82 -21.25 -24.23
CA PRO A 157 2.75 -22.01 -25.07
C PRO A 157 3.53 -23.07 -24.30
N SER A 158 3.70 -24.26 -24.88
CA SER A 158 4.39 -25.41 -24.26
C SER A 158 5.87 -25.14 -23.92
N ASN A 159 6.52 -24.20 -24.61
CA ASN A 159 7.90 -23.80 -24.32
C ASN A 159 8.05 -22.98 -23.02
N ASN A 160 6.95 -22.59 -22.36
CA ASN A 160 6.97 -21.86 -21.09
C ASN A 160 7.07 -22.76 -19.85
N PHE A 161 7.34 -24.06 -20.00
CA PHE A 161 7.41 -24.99 -18.86
C PHE A 161 8.41 -24.53 -17.78
N LEU A 162 9.59 -24.03 -18.18
CA LEU A 162 10.58 -23.51 -17.23
C LEU A 162 10.06 -22.28 -16.46
N LYS A 163 9.34 -21.37 -17.14
CA LYS A 163 8.71 -20.20 -16.50
C LYS A 163 7.71 -20.66 -15.44
N TYR A 164 6.86 -21.62 -15.79
CA TYR A 164 5.87 -22.20 -14.88
C TYR A 164 6.52 -22.79 -13.63
N TYR A 165 7.45 -23.75 -13.78
CA TYR A 165 8.05 -24.43 -12.64
C TYR A 165 8.89 -23.49 -11.76
N THR A 166 9.56 -22.51 -12.38
CA THR A 166 10.29 -21.47 -11.64
C THR A 166 9.33 -20.63 -10.81
N LEU A 167 8.19 -20.21 -11.37
CA LEU A 167 7.18 -19.41 -10.68
C LEU A 167 6.58 -20.19 -9.49
N ILE A 168 6.15 -21.44 -9.69
CA ILE A 168 5.56 -22.28 -8.64
C ILE A 168 6.54 -22.56 -7.50
N LYS A 169 7.81 -22.81 -7.84
CA LYS A 169 8.87 -23.00 -6.85
C LYS A 169 9.14 -21.73 -6.04
N SER A 170 8.99 -20.56 -6.65
CA SER A 170 9.26 -19.27 -6.02
C SER A 170 8.12 -18.77 -5.13
N ILE A 171 6.95 -19.41 -5.15
CA ILE A 171 5.85 -19.09 -4.23
C ILE A 171 6.19 -19.61 -2.82
N PRO A 172 6.25 -18.73 -1.80
CA PRO A 172 6.51 -19.11 -0.41
C PRO A 172 5.49 -20.08 0.19
N THR A 173 5.92 -20.79 1.23
CA THR A 173 5.08 -21.75 1.94
C THR A 173 3.88 -21.10 2.65
N HIS A 174 4.03 -19.89 3.20
CA HIS A 174 2.94 -19.19 3.89
C HIS A 174 1.77 -18.84 2.93
N ILE A 175 2.07 -18.35 1.73
CA ILE A 175 1.07 -18.11 0.68
C ILE A 175 0.37 -19.43 0.28
N LYS A 176 1.13 -20.52 0.12
CA LYS A 176 0.55 -21.84 -0.17
C LYS A 176 -0.41 -22.30 0.94
N SER A 177 -0.05 -22.08 2.20
CA SER A 177 -0.93 -22.45 3.33
C SER A 177 -2.21 -21.61 3.39
N GLU A 178 -2.14 -20.31 3.10
CA GLU A 178 -3.32 -19.43 3.09
C GLU A 178 -4.33 -19.82 2.00
N ILE A 179 -3.83 -20.16 0.80
CA ILE A 179 -4.66 -20.62 -0.32
C ILE A 179 -5.37 -21.92 0.04
N ASN A 180 -4.68 -22.86 0.71
CA ASN A 180 -5.29 -24.12 1.14
C ASN A 180 -6.50 -23.92 2.08
N THR A 181 -6.57 -22.78 2.79
CA THR A 181 -7.61 -22.48 3.78
C THR A 181 -8.78 -21.64 3.25
N ASN A 182 -8.58 -20.88 2.17
CA ASN A 182 -9.52 -19.85 1.74
C ASN A 182 -10.19 -20.20 0.40
N ASN A 183 -11.35 -20.89 0.44
CA ASN A 183 -12.16 -21.16 -0.76
C ASN A 183 -13.19 -20.05 -1.08
N THR A 184 -13.06 -18.85 -0.51
CA THR A 184 -14.05 -17.79 -0.71
C THR A 184 -13.88 -17.09 -2.06
N PRO A 185 -14.95 -17.00 -2.89
CA PRO A 185 -14.95 -16.12 -4.05
C PRO A 185 -14.72 -14.68 -3.59
N CYS A 186 -13.64 -14.06 -4.06
CA CYS A 186 -13.37 -12.66 -3.75
C CYS A 186 -14.32 -11.78 -4.56
N THR A 187 -15.41 -11.32 -3.93
CA THR A 187 -16.32 -10.28 -4.44
C THR A 187 -16.00 -8.90 -3.87
N GLN A 188 -14.92 -8.78 -3.09
CA GLN A 188 -14.58 -7.54 -2.42
C GLN A 188 -13.80 -6.63 -3.36
N THR A 189 -14.30 -5.39 -3.50
CA THR A 189 -13.62 -4.33 -4.25
C THR A 189 -12.23 -4.12 -3.67
N THR A 190 -11.22 -4.07 -4.54
CA THR A 190 -9.84 -3.85 -4.10
C THR A 190 -9.77 -2.54 -3.30
N PHE A 191 -8.83 -2.43 -2.36
CA PHE A 191 -8.60 -1.19 -1.63
C PHE A 191 -8.43 0.01 -2.58
N VAL A 192 -7.77 -0.24 -3.71
CA VAL A 192 -7.62 0.70 -4.82
C VAL A 192 -8.99 1.14 -5.35
N GLU A 193 -9.89 0.22 -5.71
CA GLU A 193 -11.26 0.54 -6.16
C GLU A 193 -12.05 1.35 -5.13
N ASN A 194 -11.96 0.99 -3.85
CA ASN A 194 -12.62 1.72 -2.76
C ASN A 194 -12.10 3.16 -2.61
N ILE A 195 -10.82 3.40 -2.86
CA ILE A 195 -10.24 4.75 -2.88
C ILE A 195 -10.62 5.52 -4.15
N LEU A 196 -10.63 4.87 -5.30
CA LEU A 196 -10.99 5.47 -6.58
C LEU A 196 -12.45 5.97 -6.55
N GLY A 197 -13.36 5.21 -5.93
CA GLY A 197 -14.77 5.58 -5.82
C GLY A 197 -15.08 6.83 -4.97
N ARG A 198 -14.14 7.30 -4.12
CA ARG A 198 -14.38 8.46 -3.23
C ARG A 198 -14.25 9.79 -3.98
N LYS A 199 -15.32 10.56 -4.15
CA LYS A 199 -15.27 11.78 -4.99
C LYS A 199 -14.45 12.95 -4.44
N ASN A 200 -14.33 13.14 -3.10
CA ASN A 200 -13.76 14.38 -2.52
C ASN A 200 -12.64 14.15 -1.47
N LYS A 201 -11.66 15.08 -1.45
CA LYS A 201 -10.59 15.23 -0.42
C LYS A 201 -9.59 14.06 -0.28
N THR A 202 -9.22 13.41 -1.38
CA THR A 202 -8.28 12.28 -1.42
C THR A 202 -6.95 12.56 -0.71
N ASN A 203 -6.34 13.74 -0.92
CA ASN A 203 -5.08 14.09 -0.25
C ASN A 203 -5.24 14.10 1.28
N LYS A 204 -6.29 14.72 1.80
CA LYS A 204 -6.57 14.74 3.25
C LYS A 204 -6.73 13.32 3.82
N ILE A 205 -7.33 12.41 3.05
CA ILE A 205 -7.46 11.00 3.43
C ILE A 205 -6.07 10.35 3.53
N PHE A 206 -5.26 10.42 2.47
CA PHE A 206 -3.90 9.86 2.47
C PHE A 206 -3.00 10.47 3.53
N TYR A 207 -3.13 11.77 3.80
CA TYR A 207 -2.43 12.42 4.90
C TYR A 207 -2.87 11.82 6.24
N SER A 208 -4.19 11.75 6.48
CA SER A 208 -4.72 11.22 7.74
C SER A 208 -4.36 9.76 8.01
N LEU A 209 -4.15 8.96 6.96
CA LEU A 209 -3.73 7.55 7.08
C LEU A 209 -2.31 7.42 7.67
N GLN A 210 -1.45 8.40 7.44
CA GLN A 210 -0.05 8.37 7.88
C GLN A 210 0.15 8.93 9.30
N ILE A 211 -0.76 9.78 9.76
CA ILE A 211 -0.62 10.50 11.05
C ILE A 211 -1.25 9.74 12.22
N LYS A 212 -1.99 8.66 11.96
CA LYS A 212 -2.89 7.98 12.93
C LYS A 212 -2.23 7.25 14.11
N ASN A 213 -0.92 7.33 14.28
CA ASN A 213 -0.27 6.74 15.44
C ASN A 213 -0.08 7.82 16.52
N PRO A 214 -0.83 7.79 17.64
CA PRO A 214 -0.49 8.64 18.78
C PRO A 214 0.93 8.28 19.21
N THR A 215 1.87 9.21 19.04
CA THR A 215 3.20 9.05 19.62
C THR A 215 3.12 8.97 21.13
N GLU A 216 4.10 8.27 21.71
CA GLU A 216 4.36 8.17 23.14
C GLU A 216 4.13 9.49 23.87
N ASN A 217 3.63 9.38 25.11
CA ASN A 217 3.47 10.49 26.02
C ASN A 217 4.73 11.36 26.04
N SER A 218 4.53 12.67 25.97
CA SER A 218 5.62 13.63 26.01
C SER A 218 6.42 13.52 27.31
N LYS A 219 7.69 13.93 27.28
CA LYS A 219 8.53 13.96 28.49
C LYS A 219 7.89 14.76 29.64
N ILE A 220 7.13 15.79 29.28
CA ILE A 220 6.41 16.65 30.23
C ILE A 220 5.21 15.90 30.83
N GLN A 221 4.43 15.18 30.02
CA GLN A 221 3.35 14.32 30.53
C GLN A 221 3.88 13.28 31.50
N ASN A 222 4.95 12.57 31.13
CA ASN A 222 5.55 11.55 31.98
C ASN A 222 6.05 12.15 33.30
N LYS A 223 6.69 13.33 33.26
CA LYS A 223 7.15 14.03 34.46
C LYS A 223 6.00 14.36 35.42
N TRP A 224 4.90 14.91 34.91
CA TRP A 224 3.77 15.32 35.74
C TRP A 224 2.90 14.15 36.19
N GLN A 225 2.77 13.09 35.38
CA GLN A 225 2.12 11.84 35.80
C GLN A 225 2.83 11.18 36.97
N VAL A 226 4.17 11.20 37.00
CA VAL A 226 4.95 10.70 38.14
C VAL A 226 4.72 11.55 39.40
N LEU A 227 4.50 12.87 39.26
CA LEU A 227 4.36 13.79 40.38
C LEU A 227 2.94 13.78 41.00
N PHE A 228 1.89 13.63 40.20
CA PHE A 228 0.50 13.75 40.64
C PHE A 228 -0.30 12.42 40.57
N GLY A 229 0.31 11.33 40.08
CA GLY A 229 -0.35 10.05 39.90
C GLY A 229 -1.15 9.97 38.59
N GLU A 230 -1.27 8.76 38.03
CA GLU A 230 -1.82 8.55 36.67
C GLU A 230 -3.31 8.92 36.53
N ASN A 231 -4.09 8.85 37.63
CA ASN A 231 -5.54 8.99 37.60
C ASN A 231 -6.07 10.41 37.89
N GLU A 232 -5.21 11.36 38.28
CA GLU A 232 -5.65 12.73 38.60
C GLU A 232 -5.62 13.69 37.39
N LEU A 233 -4.88 13.35 36.33
CA LEU A 233 -4.61 14.25 35.21
C LEU A 233 -5.34 13.84 33.93
N ASN A 234 -6.41 14.56 33.60
CA ASN A 234 -7.05 14.49 32.28
C ASN A 234 -6.28 15.35 31.26
N TRP A 235 -5.29 14.73 30.62
CA TRP A 235 -4.42 15.40 29.65
C TRP A 235 -5.14 16.04 28.47
N LYS A 236 -6.21 15.41 27.98
CA LYS A 236 -6.98 15.93 26.85
C LYS A 236 -7.62 17.27 27.19
N ASP A 237 -8.17 17.41 28.39
CA ASP A 237 -8.72 18.68 28.85
C ASP A 237 -7.63 19.70 29.14
N ILE A 238 -6.53 19.29 29.78
CA ILE A 238 -5.38 20.17 30.06
C ILE A 238 -4.82 20.79 28.78
N PHE A 239 -4.62 20.01 27.72
CA PHE A 239 -4.08 20.53 26.46
C PHE A 239 -5.07 21.37 25.66
N THR A 240 -6.37 21.10 25.77
CA THR A 240 -7.40 21.85 25.03
C THR A 240 -7.83 23.13 25.74
N MET A 241 -7.57 23.27 27.05
CA MET A 241 -7.99 24.43 27.86
C MET A 241 -7.53 25.78 27.29
N PRO A 242 -6.25 25.99 26.90
CA PRO A 242 -5.81 27.28 26.34
C PRO A 242 -6.54 27.64 25.05
N TYR A 243 -6.85 26.65 24.21
CA TYR A 243 -7.54 26.85 22.93
C TYR A 243 -9.03 27.14 23.11
N LYS A 244 -9.68 26.53 24.11
CA LYS A 244 -11.08 26.81 24.45
C LYS A 244 -11.26 28.26 24.91
N GLU A 245 -10.31 28.81 25.67
CA GLU A 245 -10.38 30.20 26.13
C GLU A 245 -10.06 31.21 25.02
N LEU A 246 -9.13 30.91 24.11
CA LEU A 246 -8.86 31.72 22.92
C LEU A 246 -10.08 31.84 21.98
N LEU A 247 -10.86 30.77 21.83
CA LEU A 247 -12.06 30.76 20.98
C LEU A 247 -13.24 31.56 21.57
N LYS A 248 -13.25 31.84 22.88
CA LYS A 248 -14.29 32.67 23.53
C LYS A 248 -13.99 34.17 23.44
N ALA A 249 -12.76 34.54 23.12
CA ALA A 249 -12.30 35.93 23.02
C ALA A 249 -12.52 36.56 21.63
N HIS A 250 -13.19 35.83 20.72
CA HIS A 250 -13.60 36.26 19.38
C HIS A 250 -15.10 36.05 19.21
#